data_AF-A0A6V7LYD1-F1
#
_entry.id   AF-A0A6V7LYD1-F1
#
_cell.length_a   1.000
_cell.length_b   1.000
_cell.length_c   1.000
_cell.angle_alpha   90.00
_cell.angle_beta   90.00
_cell.angle_gamma   90.00
#
_symmetry.space_group_name_H-M   'P 1'
#
loop_
_entity.id
_entity.type
_entity.pdbx_description
1 polymer ?
#
loop_
_entity_poly.entity_id
_entity_poly.type
_entity_poly.pdbx_seq_one_letter_code
_entity_poly.pdbx_strand_id
1 'polypeptide(L)' 'VKVLLFSSEVSLMHHKFVVADEKILAFGSANFTAQAFSANFDSTVITNQENLVAIFNTEFKRLWKMVDQAVNHRK' A
#
# COMPACT_ATOMS: atom_id res chain seq x y z
N VAL A 1 7.75 -10.81 -0.93
CA VAL A 1 6.89 -9.62 -1.14
C VAL A 1 5.46 -10.12 -1.34
N LYS A 2 4.49 -9.65 -0.54
CA LYS A 2 3.07 -10.05 -0.66
C LYS A 2 2.28 -8.86 -1.23
N VAL A 3 1.49 -9.08 -2.27
CA VAL A 3 0.70 -8.05 -2.96
C VAL A 3 -0.75 -8.55 -3.05
N LEU A 4 -1.72 -7.68 -2.75
CA LEU A 4 -3.16 -7.96 -2.77
C LEU A 4 -3.88 -6.92 -3.64
N LEU A 5 -4.81 -7.36 -4.48
CA LEU A 5 -5.67 -6.52 -5.33
C LEU A 5 -7.13 -6.97 -5.18
N PHE A 6 -8.07 -6.03 -5.04
CA PHE A 6 -9.51 -6.29 -4.97
C PHE A 6 -10.29 -5.30 -5.86
N SER A 7 -11.43 -5.74 -6.42
CA SER A 7 -12.36 -4.92 -7.22
C SER A 7 -13.82 -5.21 -6.86
N SER A 8 -14.57 -4.18 -6.43
CA SER A 8 -16.01 -3.89 -6.64
C SER A 8 -16.45 -2.69 -5.77
N GLU A 9 -17.48 -1.95 -6.19
CA GLU A 9 -17.77 -0.55 -5.85
C GLU A 9 -18.27 -0.26 -4.41
N VAL A 10 -17.50 0.56 -3.67
CA VAL A 10 -17.83 1.77 -2.87
C VAL A 10 -16.60 2.04 -1.98
N SER A 11 -15.82 3.06 -2.36
CA SER A 11 -14.50 3.44 -1.82
C SER A 11 -13.39 2.38 -1.98
N LEU A 12 -12.74 2.40 -3.16
CA LEU A 12 -11.64 1.49 -3.52
C LEU A 12 -10.40 1.72 -2.65
N MET A 13 -9.67 0.63 -2.40
CA MET A 13 -8.30 0.65 -1.89
C MET A 13 -7.38 1.43 -2.84
N HIS A 14 -7.26 2.74 -2.62
CA HIS A 14 -6.51 3.66 -3.48
C HIS A 14 -5.10 3.99 -2.92
N HIS A 15 -4.70 3.32 -1.84
CA HIS A 15 -3.38 3.48 -1.25
C HIS A 15 -2.29 2.97 -2.18
N LYS A 16 -1.26 3.80 -2.38
CA LYS A 16 -0.08 3.50 -3.20
C LYS A 16 1.15 3.79 -2.35
N PHE A 17 1.53 2.79 -1.55
CA PHE A 17 2.69 2.88 -0.69
C PHE A 17 3.36 1.52 -0.51
N VAL A 18 4.63 1.54 -0.10
CA VAL A 18 5.43 0.38 0.28
C VAL A 18 6.13 0.69 1.59
N VAL A 19 6.05 -0.26 2.52
CA VAL A 19 6.89 -0.29 3.73
C VAL A 19 7.91 -1.42 3.55
N ALA A 20 9.19 -1.08 3.47
CA ALA A 20 10.28 -2.04 3.36
C ALA A 20 11.02 -2.17 4.69
N ASP A 21 11.17 -3.40 5.16
CA ASP A 21 11.86 -3.80 6.40
C ASP A 21 11.44 -3.02 7.66
N GLU A 22 10.20 -2.49 7.68
CA GLU A 22 9.69 -1.59 8.71
C GLU A 22 10.57 -0.35 8.96
N LYS A 23 11.39 0.06 7.96
CA LYS A 23 12.37 1.14 8.08
C LYS A 23 12.28 2.18 6.97
N ILE A 24 11.81 1.79 5.79
CA ILE A 24 11.70 2.68 4.63
C ILE A 24 10.25 2.72 4.18
N LEU A 25 9.75 3.92 3.95
CA LEU A 25 8.44 4.18 3.38
C LEU A 25 8.61 4.83 2.01
N ALA A 26 7.99 4.24 0.99
CA ALA A 26 7.74 4.89 -0.29
C ALA A 26 6.24 5.12 -0.46
N PHE A 27 5.80 6.34 -0.78
CA PHE A 27 4.38 6.65 -0.99
C PHE A 27 4.21 7.78 -2.01
N GLY A 28 3.05 7.82 -2.68
CA GLY A 28 2.79 8.88 -3.65
C GLY A 28 1.57 8.63 -4.54
N SER A 29 1.57 9.26 -5.72
CA SER A 29 0.52 9.08 -6.73
C SER A 29 0.76 7.87 -7.64
N ALA A 30 2.01 7.42 -7.74
CA ALA A 30 2.43 6.37 -8.66
C ALA A 30 1.74 5.04 -8.40
N ASN A 31 1.01 4.55 -9.39
CA ASN A 31 0.63 3.14 -9.44
C ASN A 31 1.86 2.29 -9.73
N PHE A 32 1.91 1.05 -9.23
CA PHE A 32 3.06 0.16 -9.47
C PHE A 32 2.96 -0.51 -10.86
N THR A 33 2.95 0.31 -11.91
CA THR A 33 2.87 -0.10 -13.32
C THR A 33 4.06 0.44 -14.10
N ALA A 34 4.45 -0.23 -15.18
CA ALA A 34 5.56 0.24 -16.02
C ALA A 34 5.33 1.68 -16.52
N GLN A 35 4.09 2.00 -16.90
CA GLN A 35 3.72 3.32 -17.40
C GLN A 35 3.90 4.44 -16.36
N ALA A 36 3.61 4.16 -15.08
CA ALA A 36 3.83 5.14 -14.01
C ALA A 36 5.32 5.49 -13.85
N PHE A 37 6.21 4.54 -14.13
CA PHE A 37 7.66 4.72 -14.01
C PHE A 37 8.35 5.13 -15.32
N SER A 38 7.63 5.17 -16.45
CA SER A 38 8.23 5.46 -17.76
C SER A 38 7.57 6.61 -18.53
N ALA A 39 6.31 6.95 -18.23
CA ALA A 39 5.52 7.86 -19.08
C ALA A 39 4.59 8.81 -18.32
N ASN A 40 4.06 8.42 -17.16
CA ASN A 40 3.18 9.31 -16.40
C ASN A 40 3.97 10.36 -15.62
N PHE A 41 3.33 11.49 -15.37
CA PHE A 41 3.78 12.46 -14.39
C PHE A 41 3.26 12.09 -13.01
N ASP A 42 3.91 11.11 -12.40
CA ASP A 42 3.64 10.68 -11.03
C ASP A 42 4.71 11.21 -10.07
N SER A 43 4.33 11.36 -8.79
CA SER A 43 5.25 11.74 -7.71
C SER A 43 5.34 10.62 -6.68
N THR A 44 6.55 10.34 -6.20
CA THR A 44 6.82 9.37 -5.14
C THR A 44 7.83 9.97 -4.17
N VAL A 45 7.52 9.90 -2.89
CA VAL A 45 8.43 10.27 -1.79
C VAL A 45 8.96 9.01 -1.16
N ILE A 46 10.27 8.94 -0.98
CA ILE A 46 10.96 7.86 -0.26
C ILE A 46 11.57 8.47 1.00
N THR A 47 11.27 7.89 2.16
CA THR A 47 11.70 8.40 3.46
C THR A 47 11.98 7.28 4.45
N ASN A 48 12.88 7.54 5.40
CA ASN A 48 13.17 6.68 6.56
C ASN A 48 12.76 7.35 7.88
N GLN A 49 11.89 8.36 7.83
CA GLN A 49 11.37 9.02 9.03
C GLN A 49 10.52 8.05 9.84
N GLU A 50 11.02 7.62 11.00
CA GLU A 50 10.46 6.55 11.82
C GLU A 50 8.97 6.76 12.14
N ASN A 51 8.57 7.99 12.45
CA ASN A 51 7.18 8.34 12.74
C ASN A 51 6.24 8.05 11.56
N LEU A 52 6.65 8.38 10.33
CA LEU A 52 5.84 8.12 9.14
C LEU A 52 5.79 6.63 8.83
N VAL A 53 6.93 5.95 8.93
CA VAL A 53 7.02 4.50 8.72
C VAL A 53 6.09 3.75 9.68
N ALA A 54 6.07 4.15 10.97
CA ALA A 54 5.22 3.53 11.98
C ALA A 54 3.72 3.69 11.67
N ILE A 55 3.29 4.88 11.23
CA ILE A 55 1.89 5.14 10.85
C ILE A 55 1.46 4.25 9.68
N PHE A 56 2.24 4.23 8.60
CA PHE A 56 1.92 3.43 7.42
C PHE A 56 2.01 1.93 7.67
N ASN A 57 2.95 1.48 8.51
CA ASN A 57 3.04 0.07 8.91
C ASN A 57 1.80 -0.35 9.72
N THR A 58 1.30 0.53 10.59
CA THR A 58 0.07 0.28 11.36
C THR A 58 -1.14 0.14 10.44
N GLU A 59 -1.27 1.04 9.46
CA GLU A 59 -2.36 0.95 8.48
C GLU A 59 -2.25 -0.31 7.62
N PHE A 60 -1.04 -0.69 7.19
CA PHE A 60 -0.82 -1.95 6.48
C PHE A 60 -1.28 -3.16 7.31
N LYS A 61 -0.90 -3.22 8.59
CA LYS A 61 -1.32 -4.30 9.51
C LYS A 61 -2.84 -4.33 9.70
N ARG A 62 -3.50 -3.17 9.78
CA ARG A 62 -4.96 -3.06 9.86
C ARG A 62 -5.63 -3.64 8.61
N LEU A 63 -5.16 -3.25 7.42
CA LEU A 63 -5.67 -3.75 6.15
C LEU A 63 -5.46 -5.26 5.99
N TRP A 64 -4.29 -5.76 6.38
CA TRP A 64 -3.97 -7.18 6.33
C TRP A 64 -4.94 -8.01 7.19
N LYS A 65 -5.19 -7.57 8.42
CA LYS A 65 -6.15 -8.22 9.32
C LYS A 65 -7.56 -8.24 8.77
N MET A 66 -8.01 -7.17 8.11
CA MET A 66 -9.33 -7.11 7.46
C MET A 66 -9.45 -8.16 6.35
N VAL A 67 -8.40 -8.32 5.53
CA VAL A 67 -8.36 -9.32 4.47
C VAL A 67 -8.37 -10.74 5.05
N ASP A 68 -7.52 -11.01 6.05
CA ASP A 68 -7.48 -12.33 6.71
C ASP A 68 -8.85 -12.71 7.29
N GLN A 69 -9.53 -11.76 7.93
CA GLN A 69 -10.89 -11.96 8.43
C GLN A 69 -11.88 -12.23 7.29
N ALA A 70 -11.87 -11.44 6.22
CA ALA A 70 -12.78 -11.61 5.09
C ALA A 70 -12.57 -12.95 4.35
N VAL A 71 -11.33 -13.45 4.29
CA VAL A 71 -11.03 -14.78 3.73
C VAL A 71 -11.56 -15.89 4.63
N ASN A 72 -11.39 -15.78 5.95
CA ASN A 72 -11.84 -16.80 6.90
C ASN A 72 -13.37 -16.90 7.01
N HIS A 73 -14.12 -15.81 6.82
CA HIS A 73 -15.59 -15.83 6.81
C HIS A 73 -16.20 -16.39 5.51
N ARG A 74 -15.40 -16.62 4.46
CA ARG A 74 -15.83 -17.24 3.20
C ARG A 74 -15.52 -18.74 3.09
N LYS A 75 -14.94 -19.33 4.15
CA LYS A 75 -14.81 -20.78 4.32
C LYS A 75 -15.95 -21.29 5.19
#